data_AF-A0A4R5C352-F1
#
_entry.id   AF-A0A4R5C352-F1
#
_cell.length_a   1.000
_cell.length_b   1.000
_cell.length_c   1.000
_cell.angle_alpha   90.00
_cell.angle_beta   90.00
_cell.angle_gamma   90.00
#
_symmetry.space_group_name_H-M   'P 1'
#
loop_
_entity.id
_entity.type
_entity.pdbx_description
1 polymer ?
#
loop_
_entity_poly.entity_id
_entity_poly.type
_entity_poly.pdbx_seq_one_letter_code
_entity_poly.pdbx_strand_id
1 'polypeptide(L)'
;KTTDKIIGFARLAKWHEKVNQSGFKSFNTISRTIINHYQTILNYFDNRSTNASAESFNAKIKAFRSQFRGVRNIEFFLFRLTNIYA
;
A
#
# COMPACT_ATOMS: atom_id res chain seq x y z
N LYS A 1 0.77 -1.41 -19.60
CA LYS A 1 1.50 -1.57 -18.31
C LYS A 1 2.93 -1.09 -18.52
N THR A 2 3.47 -0.22 -17.67
CA THR A 2 4.89 0.15 -17.74
C THR A 2 5.71 -0.99 -17.16
N THR A 3 6.50 -1.66 -18.00
CA THR A 3 7.39 -2.74 -17.58
C THR A 3 8.79 -2.25 -17.25
N ASP A 4 9.17 -1.09 -17.79
CA ASP A 4 10.51 -0.55 -17.67
C ASP A 4 10.65 0.42 -16.47
N LYS A 5 11.67 0.19 -15.66
CA LYS A 5 11.99 0.98 -14.45
C LYS A 5 12.25 2.45 -14.77
N ILE A 6 12.90 2.75 -15.89
CA ILE A 6 13.24 4.11 -16.33
C ILE A 6 11.96 4.85 -16.74
N ILE A 7 11.05 4.17 -17.46
CA ILE A 7 9.76 4.75 -17.84
C ILE A 7 8.89 4.99 -16.59
N GLY A 8 8.95 4.09 -15.60
CA GLY A 8 8.29 4.26 -14.31
C GLY A 8 8.80 5.49 -13.56
N PHE A 9 10.12 5.65 -13.49
CA PHE A 9 10.79 6.80 -12.88
C PHE A 9 10.36 8.12 -13.53
N ALA A 10 10.45 8.21 -14.85
CA ALA A 10 10.10 9.42 -15.59
C ALA A 10 8.63 9.83 -15.39
N ARG A 11 7.71 8.85 -15.33
CA ARG A 11 6.29 9.12 -15.05
C ARG A 11 6.05 9.63 -13.64
N LEU A 12 6.77 9.10 -12.66
CA LEU A 12 6.62 9.49 -11.26
C LEU A 12 7.24 10.88 -11.00
N ALA A 13 8.34 11.22 -11.66
CA ALA A 13 8.88 12.57 -11.69
C ALA A 13 7.90 13.58 -12.32
N LYS A 14 7.29 13.23 -13.46
CA LYS A 14 6.25 14.07 -14.10
C LYS A 14 5.02 14.25 -13.21
N TRP A 15 4.64 13.22 -12.45
CA TRP A 15 3.55 13.32 -11.47
C TRP A 15 3.90 14.26 -10.32
N HIS A 16 5.12 14.18 -9.79
CA HIS A 16 5.61 15.08 -8.74
C HIS A 16 5.51 16.55 -9.16
N GLU A 17 5.91 16.87 -10.39
CA GLU A 17 5.82 18.23 -10.92
C GLU A 17 4.37 18.72 -11.04
N LYS A 18 3.44 17.86 -11.49
CA LYS A 18 2.01 18.18 -11.50
C LYS A 18 1.45 18.44 -10.11
N VAL A 19 1.87 17.67 -9.10
CA VAL A 19 1.47 17.88 -7.71
C VAL A 19 1.94 19.23 -7.21
N ASN A 20 3.21 19.59 -7.45
CA ASN A 20 3.73 20.90 -7.09
C ASN A 20 2.96 22.04 -7.77
N GLN A 21 2.67 21.91 -9.07
CA GLN A 21 1.92 22.91 -9.83
C GLN A 21 0.46 23.03 -9.37
N SER A 22 -0.12 21.97 -8.80
CA SER A 22 -1.52 21.97 -8.35
C SER A 22 -1.77 22.84 -7.10
N GLY A 23 -0.71 23.20 -6.35
CA GLY A 23 -0.82 24.05 -5.16
C GLY A 23 -1.50 23.40 -3.94
N PHE A 24 -1.95 22.15 -4.03
CA PHE A 24 -2.61 21.44 -2.91
C PHE A 24 -1.59 21.01 -1.86
N LYS A 25 -1.63 21.65 -0.68
CA LYS A 25 -0.72 21.34 0.45
C LYS A 25 -0.79 19.87 0.90
N SER A 26 -1.97 19.24 0.86
CA SER A 26 -2.15 17.82 1.21
C SER A 26 -1.36 16.88 0.29
N PHE A 27 -1.31 17.19 -1.00
CA PHE A 27 -0.53 16.41 -1.96
C PHE A 27 0.96 16.64 -1.84
N ASN A 28 1.41 17.83 -1.43
CA ASN A 28 2.84 18.08 -1.17
C ASN A 28 3.40 17.17 -0.06
N THR A 29 2.62 16.89 0.99
CA THR A 29 3.00 15.95 2.04
C THR A 29 3.15 14.54 1.48
N ILE A 30 2.19 14.07 0.68
CA ILE A 30 2.24 12.75 0.05
C ILE A 30 3.43 12.65 -0.91
N SER A 31 3.65 13.70 -1.70
CA SER A 31 4.76 13.83 -2.64
C SER A 31 6.11 13.68 -1.95
N ARG A 32 6.28 14.36 -0.80
CA ARG A 32 7.49 14.26 0.02
C ARG A 32 7.71 12.85 0.55
N THR A 33 6.67 12.16 1.04
CA THR A 33 6.78 10.77 1.49
C THR A 33 7.21 9.85 0.35
N ILE A 34 6.65 10.03 -0.84
CA ILE A 34 6.99 9.24 -2.03
C ILE A 34 8.47 9.46 -2.42
N ILE A 35 8.98 10.69 -2.36
CA ILE A 35 10.40 10.97 -2.57
C ILE A 35 11.28 10.26 -1.54
N ASN A 36 10.91 10.31 -0.26
CA ASN A 36 11.69 9.69 0.80
C ASN A 36 11.81 8.17 0.66
N HIS A 37 10.83 7.52 0.01
CA HIS A 37 10.80 6.07 -0.19
C HIS A 37 10.97 5.65 -1.65
N TYR A 38 11.53 6.53 -2.48
CA TYR A 38 11.60 6.34 -3.94
C TYR A 38 12.32 5.04 -4.33
N GLN A 39 13.43 4.72 -3.67
CA GLN A 39 14.21 3.52 -3.93
C GLN A 39 13.40 2.23 -3.67
N THR A 40 12.67 2.19 -2.55
CA THR A 40 11.80 1.06 -2.20
C THR A 40 10.63 0.90 -3.18
N ILE A 41 10.06 2.02 -3.65
CA ILE A 41 8.99 2.01 -4.66
C ILE A 41 9.52 1.48 -6.00
N LEU A 42 10.73 1.88 -6.40
CA LEU A 42 11.35 1.42 -7.64
C LEU A 42 11.69 -0.07 -7.62
N ASN A 43 11.96 -0.66 -6.45
CA ASN A 43 12.20 -2.10 -6.32
C ASN A 43 11.00 -2.94 -6.79
N TYR A 44 9.79 -2.38 -6.85
CA TYR A 44 8.63 -3.06 -7.44
C TYR A 44 8.88 -3.50 -8.89
N PHE A 45 9.62 -2.71 -9.68
CA PHE A 45 9.88 -3.05 -11.08
C PHE A 45 10.83 -4.24 -11.23
N ASP A 46 11.73 -4.43 -10.27
CA ASP A 46 12.70 -5.53 -10.22
C ASP A 46 12.05 -6.79 -9.60
N ASN A 47 11.34 -6.64 -8.47
CA ASN A 47 10.70 -7.71 -7.71
C ASN A 47 9.17 -7.51 -7.69
N ARG A 48 8.50 -7.86 -8.80
CA ARG A 48 7.06 -7.60 -9.04
C ARG A 48 6.11 -8.46 -8.20
N SER A 49 6.19 -8.33 -6.88
CA SER A 49 5.20 -8.89 -5.97
C SER A 49 3.91 -8.06 -6.03
N THR A 50 2.76 -8.74 -6.13
CA THR A 50 1.46 -8.07 -6.16
C THR A 50 0.92 -7.94 -4.74
N ASN A 51 0.44 -6.75 -4.36
CA ASN A 51 -0.14 -6.50 -3.03
C ASN A 51 -1.52 -7.16 -2.80
N ALA A 52 -2.09 -7.78 -3.83
CA ALA A 52 -3.46 -8.31 -3.82
C ALA A 52 -3.72 -9.32 -2.69
N SER A 53 -2.76 -10.21 -2.39
CA SER A 53 -2.88 -11.17 -1.29
C SER A 53 -2.92 -10.48 0.07
N ALA A 54 -2.08 -9.45 0.28
CA ALA A 54 -2.07 -8.67 1.51
C ALA A 54 -3.32 -7.79 1.65
N GLU A 55 -3.82 -7.21 0.57
CA GLU A 55 -5.08 -6.46 0.54
C GLU A 55 -6.28 -7.34 0.86
N SER A 56 -6.36 -8.52 0.23
CA SER A 56 -7.40 -9.52 0.50
C SER A 56 -7.36 -9.97 1.96
N PHE A 57 -6.16 -10.22 2.50
CA PHE A 57 -5.97 -10.57 3.90
C PHE A 57 -6.46 -9.46 4.84
N ASN A 58 -6.02 -8.22 4.62
CA ASN A 58 -6.47 -7.06 5.41
C ASN A 58 -7.99 -6.86 5.33
N ALA A 59 -8.61 -7.15 4.18
CA ALA A 59 -10.06 -7.11 4.02
C ALA A 59 -10.76 -8.19 4.86
N LYS A 60 -10.27 -9.44 4.84
CA LYS A 60 -10.79 -10.52 5.69
C LYS A 60 -10.67 -10.19 7.18
N ILE A 61 -9.54 -9.63 7.62
CA ILE A 61 -9.34 -9.17 9.01
C ILE A 61 -10.37 -8.09 9.38
N LYS A 62 -10.54 -7.08 8.53
CA LYS A 62 -11.49 -5.99 8.77
C LYS A 62 -12.93 -6.52 8.88
N ALA A 63 -13.33 -7.43 7.98
CA ALA A 63 -14.64 -8.07 8.02
C ALA A 63 -14.85 -8.86 9.33
N PHE A 64 -13.85 -9.65 9.73
CA PHE A 64 -13.89 -10.39 10.99
C PHE A 64 -14.02 -9.44 12.20
N ARG A 65 -13.19 -8.41 12.30
CA ARG A 65 -13.29 -7.41 13.39
C ARG A 65 -14.66 -6.70 13.42
N SER A 66 -15.25 -6.44 12.26
CA SER A 66 -16.57 -5.80 12.16
C SER A 66 -17.68 -6.68 12.75
N GLN A 67 -17.63 -8.00 12.52
CA GLN A 67 -18.63 -8.94 13.05
C GLN A 67 -18.63 -8.97 14.58
N PHE A 68 -17.46 -8.86 15.20
CA PHE A 68 -17.30 -8.89 16.66
C PHE A 68 -17.27 -7.51 17.32
N ARG A 69 -17.55 -6.44 16.55
CA ARG A 69 -17.49 -5.03 17.00
C ARG A 69 -16.16 -4.70 17.70
N GLY A 70 -15.06 -5.17 17.12
CA GLY A 70 -13.71 -5.05 17.68
C GLY A 70 -13.11 -6.40 18.06
N VAL A 71 -12.07 -6.35 18.88
CA VAL A 71 -11.35 -7.54 19.36
C VAL A 71 -11.44 -7.53 20.89
N ARG A 72 -12.31 -8.39 21.44
CA ARG A 72 -12.50 -8.50 22.90
C ARG A 72 -11.64 -9.60 23.52
N ASN A 73 -11.35 -10.66 22.76
CA ASN A 73 -10.49 -11.76 23.18
C ASN A 73 -9.40 -11.95 22.12
N ILE A 74 -8.16 -11.68 22.50
CA ILE A 74 -6.99 -11.70 21.60
C ILE A 74 -6.64 -13.13 21.20
N GLU A 75 -6.69 -14.09 22.14
CA GLU A 75 -6.40 -15.50 21.87
C GLU A 75 -7.38 -16.09 20.84
N PHE A 76 -8.68 -15.85 21.03
CA PHE A 76 -9.70 -16.28 20.08
C PHE A 76 -9.53 -15.62 18.71
N PHE A 77 -9.18 -14.32 18.69
CA PHE A 77 -8.93 -13.59 17.46
C PHE A 77 -7.74 -14.18 16.68
N LEU A 78 -6.62 -14.45 17.37
CA LEU A 78 -5.44 -15.07 16.76
C LEU A 78 -5.75 -16.50 16.28
N PHE A 79 -6.46 -17.32 17.07
CA PHE A 79 -6.91 -18.64 16.67
C PHE A 79 -7.76 -18.61 15.39
N ARG A 80 -8.67 -17.64 15.26
CA ARG A 80 -9.47 -17.48 14.05
C ARG A 80 -8.68 -16.94 12.87
N LEU A 81 -7.69 -16.07 13.10
CA LEU A 81 -6.79 -15.59 12.05
C LEU A 81 -5.94 -16.70 11.46
N THR A 82 -5.36 -17.57 12.29
CA THR A 82 -4.56 -18.71 11.81
C THR A 82 -5.41 -19.67 10.95
N ASN A 83 -6.68 -19.86 11.31
CA ASN A 83 -7.63 -20.66 10.51
C ASN A 83 -8.07 -19.99 9.19
N ILE A 84 -7.87 -18.69 9.01
CA ILE A 84 -8.14 -17.97 7.75
C ILE A 84 -6.91 -18.03 6.81
N TYR A 85 -5.74 -18.32 7.38
CA TYR A 85 -4.45 -18.42 6.68
C TYR A 85 -4.12 -19.84 6.20
N ALA A 86 -4.61 -20.87 6.90
CA ALA A 86 -4.61 -22.26 6.43
C ALA A 86 -5.58 -22.46 5.26
#